data_AF-A0A354UAK0-F1
#
_entry.id   AF-A0A354UAK0-F1
#
_cell.length_a   1.000
_cell.length_b   1.000
_cell.length_c   1.000
_cell.angle_alpha   90.00
_cell.angle_beta   90.00
_cell.angle_gamma   90.00
#
_symmetry.space_group_name_H-M   'P 1'
#
loop_
_entity.id
_entity.type
_entity.pdbx_description
1 polymer ?
#
loop_
_entity_poly.entity_id
_entity_poly.type
_entity_poly.pdbx_seq_one_letter_code
_entity_poly.pdbx_strand_id
1 'polypeptide(L)'
;MAKNIERNYQFAKDYYASLGVDTDAALKQLAEIPISLHCWQGDDVGGFEPNAGGASGGILSTGNYPGRARTPQELRNDLNKAFSLIPGKKRLNLHAIYLDTDKPVERNRIEPKHFQSW
;
A
#
# COMPACT_ATOMS: atom_id res chain seq x y z
N MET A 1 27.49 -11.22 1.29
CA MET A 1 26.42 -10.56 0.52
C MET A 1 26.46 -9.05 0.73
N ALA A 2 26.38 -8.56 1.98
CA ALA A 2 26.57 -7.14 2.33
C ALA A 2 27.80 -6.51 1.66
N LYS A 3 29.02 -7.07 1.89
CA LYS A 3 30.27 -6.54 1.32
C LYS A 3 30.27 -6.27 -0.19
N ASN A 4 29.51 -7.04 -0.97
CA ASN A 4 29.39 -6.81 -2.41
C ASN A 4 28.43 -5.64 -2.73
N ILE A 5 27.36 -5.48 -1.93
CA ILE A 5 26.42 -4.36 -2.05
C ILE A 5 27.12 -3.06 -1.69
N GLU A 6 27.84 -2.98 -0.57
CA GLU A 6 28.54 -1.75 -0.19
C GLU A 6 29.60 -1.36 -1.21
N ARG A 7 30.40 -2.33 -1.69
CA ARG A 7 31.41 -2.07 -2.72
C ARG A 7 30.79 -1.57 -4.03
N ASN A 8 29.70 -2.21 -4.47
CA ASN A 8 29.02 -1.81 -5.69
C ASN A 8 28.34 -0.44 -5.54
N TYR A 9 27.78 -0.14 -4.37
CA TYR A 9 27.21 1.18 -4.08
C TYR A 9 28.28 2.26 -4.07
N GLN A 10 29.46 2.00 -3.51
CA GLN A 10 30.57 2.95 -3.53
C GLN A 10 31.00 3.28 -4.96
N PHE A 11 31.14 2.26 -5.82
CA PHE A 11 31.43 2.48 -7.24
C PHE A 11 30.35 3.33 -7.93
N ALA A 12 29.06 3.04 -7.66
CA ALA A 12 27.96 3.82 -8.22
C ALA A 12 27.99 5.28 -7.72
N LYS A 13 28.24 5.49 -6.42
CA LYS A 13 28.36 6.82 -5.81
C LYS A 13 29.45 7.65 -6.47
N ASP A 14 30.63 7.07 -6.67
CA ASP A 14 31.76 7.76 -7.33
C ASP A 14 31.42 8.09 -8.80
N TYR A 15 30.77 7.16 -9.50
CA TYR A 15 30.31 7.38 -10.88
C TYR A 15 29.30 8.52 -10.98
N TYR A 16 28.24 8.51 -10.16
CA TYR A 16 27.23 9.58 -10.16
C TYR A 16 27.79 10.93 -9.71
N ALA A 17 28.75 10.94 -8.78
CA ALA A 17 29.46 12.16 -8.38
C ALA A 17 30.23 12.78 -9.56
N SER A 18 30.81 11.97 -10.45
CA SER A 18 31.46 12.48 -11.68
C SER A 18 30.50 13.18 -12.65
N LEU A 19 29.20 12.91 -12.52
CA LEU A 19 28.12 13.56 -13.27
C LEU A 19 27.46 14.71 -12.49
N GLY A 20 27.98 15.08 -11.31
CA GLY A 20 27.44 16.13 -10.45
C GLY A 20 26.22 15.71 -9.63
N VAL A 21 25.98 14.41 -9.42
CA VAL A 21 24.83 13.87 -8.67
C VAL A 21 25.29 13.31 -7.32
N ASP A 22 24.74 13.84 -6.22
CA ASP A 22 24.92 13.30 -4.85
C ASP A 22 23.86 12.23 -4.55
N THR A 23 24.27 10.95 -4.59
CA THR A 23 23.37 9.82 -4.36
C THR A 23 22.91 9.72 -2.90
N ASP A 24 23.72 10.15 -1.92
CA ASP A 24 23.32 10.11 -0.52
C ASP A 24 22.25 11.17 -0.23
N ALA A 25 22.39 12.36 -0.82
CA ALA A 25 21.34 13.39 -0.78
C ALA A 25 20.05 12.91 -1.47
N ALA A 26 20.16 12.26 -2.63
CA ALA A 26 19.02 11.70 -3.35
C ALA A 26 18.30 10.62 -2.53
N LEU A 27 19.03 9.70 -1.87
CA LEU A 27 18.44 8.67 -1.02
C LEU A 27 17.75 9.26 0.21
N LYS A 28 18.32 10.30 0.83
CA LYS A 28 17.66 11.04 1.91
C LYS A 28 16.36 11.69 1.44
N GLN A 29 16.36 12.32 0.28
CA GLN A 29 15.15 12.92 -0.29
C GLN A 29 14.10 11.85 -0.62
N LEU A 30 14.52 10.72 -1.21
CA LEU A 30 13.63 9.62 -1.56
C LEU A 30 12.94 9.03 -0.32
N ALA A 31 13.65 8.89 0.80
CA ALA A 31 13.09 8.38 2.05
C ALA A 31 11.92 9.22 2.60
N GLU A 32 11.91 10.51 2.27
CA GLU A 32 10.90 11.47 2.74
C GLU A 32 9.64 11.52 1.87
N ILE A 33 9.69 10.99 0.63
CA ILE A 33 8.55 11.02 -0.30
C ILE A 33 7.62 9.84 0.00
N PRO A 34 6.40 10.08 0.54
CA PRO A 34 5.48 8.99 0.87
C PRO A 34 4.78 8.47 -0.39
N ILE A 35 4.73 7.14 -0.53
CA ILE A 35 3.91 6.49 -1.56
C ILE A 35 2.58 6.04 -0.97
N SER A 36 1.47 6.46 -1.57
CA SER A 36 0.12 6.07 -1.15
C SER A 36 -0.28 4.76 -1.83
N LEU A 37 -0.25 3.67 -1.06
CA LEU A 37 -0.63 2.34 -1.52
C LEU A 37 -2.16 2.19 -1.45
N HIS A 38 -2.73 1.59 -2.47
CA HIS A 38 -4.17 1.44 -2.62
C HIS A 38 -4.66 0.19 -1.89
N CYS A 39 -5.67 0.34 -1.01
CA CYS A 39 -6.16 -0.77 -0.18
C CYS A 39 -6.78 -1.90 -1.01
N TRP A 40 -7.41 -1.55 -2.13
CA TRP A 40 -8.23 -2.47 -2.92
C TRP A 40 -7.46 -3.54 -3.69
N GLN A 41 -6.14 -3.44 -3.73
CA GLN A 41 -5.30 -4.51 -4.26
C GLN A 41 -5.34 -5.77 -3.39
N GLY A 42 -5.56 -5.63 -2.07
CA GLY A 42 -5.51 -6.78 -1.18
C GLY A 42 -6.72 -7.71 -1.24
N ASP A 43 -7.82 -7.27 -1.83
CA ASP A 43 -9.10 -7.99 -1.85
C ASP A 43 -9.84 -7.93 -3.20
N ASP A 44 -9.12 -7.59 -4.28
CA ASP A 44 -9.66 -7.48 -5.63
C ASP A 44 -10.80 -6.44 -5.78
N VAL A 45 -10.78 -5.35 -5.02
CA VAL A 45 -11.88 -4.36 -4.94
C VAL A 45 -13.15 -4.96 -4.32
N GLY A 46 -12.99 -5.93 -3.41
CA GLY A 46 -14.10 -6.62 -2.75
C GLY A 46 -14.91 -5.73 -1.81
N GLY A 47 -14.24 -4.95 -0.96
CA GLY A 47 -14.84 -4.17 0.11
C GLY A 47 -15.36 -5.03 1.27
N PHE A 48 -15.75 -4.36 2.35
CA PHE A 48 -16.27 -4.98 3.57
C PHE A 48 -17.71 -4.56 3.91
N GLU A 49 -18.31 -3.66 3.11
CA GLU A 49 -19.72 -3.32 3.22
C GLU A 49 -20.63 -4.46 2.68
N PRO A 50 -21.84 -4.63 3.23
CA PRO A 50 -22.81 -5.55 2.67
C PRO A 50 -23.13 -5.19 1.22
N ASN A 51 -23.10 -6.18 0.33
CA ASN A 51 -23.34 -5.98 -1.11
C ASN A 51 -22.43 -4.91 -1.76
N ALA A 52 -21.18 -4.79 -1.31
CA ALA A 52 -20.18 -3.89 -1.89
C ALA A 52 -20.11 -3.95 -3.43
N GLY A 53 -20.45 -5.10 -4.00
CA GLY A 53 -20.64 -5.29 -5.43
C GLY A 53 -19.34 -5.62 -6.19
N GLY A 54 -18.21 -5.64 -5.48
CA GLY A 54 -16.91 -5.93 -6.06
C GLY A 54 -16.54 -4.96 -7.19
N ALA A 55 -15.62 -5.39 -8.05
CA ALA A 55 -15.30 -4.69 -9.29
C ALA A 55 -16.53 -4.63 -10.22
N SER A 56 -17.11 -3.44 -10.33
CA SER A 56 -18.25 -3.10 -11.20
C SER A 56 -18.10 -1.66 -11.72
N GLY A 57 -19.03 -1.16 -12.54
CA GLY A 57 -18.93 0.22 -13.06
C GLY A 57 -17.82 0.43 -14.11
N GLY A 58 -17.44 -0.63 -14.82
CA GLY A 58 -16.45 -0.58 -15.90
C GLY A 58 -15.03 -1.00 -15.50
N ILE A 59 -14.82 -1.39 -14.24
CA ILE A 59 -13.55 -1.96 -13.76
C ILE A 59 -13.69 -3.47 -13.50
N LEU A 60 -12.57 -4.18 -13.57
CA LEU A 60 -12.49 -5.62 -13.36
C LEU A 60 -11.15 -5.99 -12.71
N SER A 61 -11.20 -6.89 -11.72
CA SER A 61 -10.04 -7.62 -11.22
C SER A 61 -10.02 -9.00 -11.89
N THR A 62 -8.91 -9.39 -12.53
CA THR A 62 -8.81 -10.63 -13.31
C THR A 62 -7.86 -11.63 -12.67
N GLY A 63 -8.21 -12.92 -12.76
CA GLY A 63 -7.41 -14.01 -12.20
C GLY A 63 -8.00 -14.52 -10.87
N ASN A 64 -7.78 -15.80 -10.59
CA ASN A 64 -8.31 -16.49 -9.40
C ASN A 64 -7.18 -16.91 -8.46
N TYR A 65 -6.22 -16.03 -8.21
CA TYR A 65 -5.12 -16.34 -7.29
C TYR A 65 -5.67 -16.45 -5.86
N PRO A 66 -5.37 -17.54 -5.12
CA PRO A 66 -5.93 -17.71 -3.78
C PRO A 66 -5.29 -16.75 -2.76
N GLY A 67 -6.01 -16.50 -1.66
CA GLY A 67 -5.46 -15.78 -0.50
C GLY A 67 -5.79 -14.29 -0.40
N ARG A 68 -6.70 -13.77 -1.22
CA ARG A 68 -7.20 -12.39 -1.05
C ARG A 68 -7.81 -12.16 0.34
N ALA A 69 -7.66 -10.97 0.88
CA ALA A 69 -8.27 -10.59 2.15
C ALA A 69 -9.80 -10.59 2.06
N ARG A 70 -10.46 -11.02 3.14
CA ARG A 70 -11.92 -11.11 3.27
C ARG A 70 -12.45 -10.30 4.44
N THR A 71 -11.56 -9.75 5.26
CA THR A 71 -11.89 -8.93 6.43
C THR A 71 -10.93 -7.75 6.55
N PRO A 72 -11.30 -6.67 7.25
CA PRO A 72 -10.39 -5.57 7.57
C PRO A 72 -9.10 -6.06 8.25
N GLN A 73 -9.19 -7.07 9.12
CA GLN A 73 -8.04 -7.62 9.83
C GLN A 73 -7.08 -8.38 8.92
N GLU A 74 -7.61 -9.20 8.00
CA GLU A 74 -6.78 -9.88 6.98
C GLU A 74 -6.06 -8.85 6.11
N LEU A 75 -6.78 -7.81 5.62
CA LEU A 75 -6.19 -6.78 4.79
C LEU A 75 -5.10 -5.97 5.51
N ARG A 76 -5.30 -5.64 6.79
CA ARG A 76 -4.26 -4.99 7.60
C ARG A 76 -3.01 -5.87 7.75
N ASN A 77 -3.18 -7.17 7.91
CA ASN A 77 -2.05 -8.10 8.00
C ASN A 77 -1.27 -8.18 6.67
N ASP A 78 -1.97 -8.22 5.55
CA ASP A 78 -1.36 -8.22 4.22
C ASP A 78 -0.60 -6.92 3.95
N LEU A 79 -1.22 -5.78 4.30
CA LEU A 79 -0.59 -4.45 4.23
C LEU A 79 0.67 -4.38 5.11
N ASN A 80 0.63 -4.90 6.35
CA ASN A 80 1.80 -4.95 7.22
C ASN A 80 2.94 -5.76 6.59
N LYS A 81 2.61 -6.89 5.96
CA LYS A 81 3.61 -7.69 5.26
C LYS A 81 4.20 -6.93 4.08
N ALA A 82 3.37 -6.29 3.25
CA ALA A 82 3.84 -5.46 2.15
C ALA A 82 4.70 -4.28 2.63
N PHE A 83 4.28 -3.58 3.68
CA PHE A 83 5.00 -2.44 4.24
C PHE A 83 6.38 -2.83 4.79
N SER A 84 6.53 -4.06 5.34
CA SER A 84 7.82 -4.57 5.79
C SER A 84 8.84 -4.79 4.66
N LEU A 85 8.37 -4.94 3.41
CA LEU A 85 9.19 -5.25 2.25
C LEU A 85 9.48 -4.00 1.38
N ILE A 86 8.77 -2.91 1.60
CA ILE A 86 8.91 -1.67 0.82
C ILE A 86 9.65 -0.66 1.73
N PRO A 87 10.79 -0.07 1.30
CA PRO A 87 11.47 0.96 2.10
C PRO A 87 10.78 2.33 2.04
N GLY A 88 11.14 3.24 2.95
CA GLY A 88 10.63 4.62 2.97
C GLY A 88 9.21 4.78 3.51
N LYS A 89 8.72 6.02 3.54
CA LYS A 89 7.38 6.34 4.07
C LYS A 89 6.27 5.80 3.16
N LYS A 90 5.16 5.35 3.78
CA LYS A 90 3.94 4.94 3.08
C LYS A 90 2.75 5.71 3.60
N ARG A 91 1.71 5.75 2.78
CA ARG A 91 0.34 6.06 3.16
C ARG A 91 -0.56 4.94 2.67
N LEU A 92 -1.74 4.82 3.27
CA LEU A 92 -2.81 3.96 2.78
C LEU A 92 -3.89 4.84 2.14
N ASN A 93 -4.27 4.52 0.91
CA ASN A 93 -5.41 5.12 0.23
C ASN A 93 -6.62 4.19 0.40
N LEU A 94 -7.59 4.64 1.21
CA LEU A 94 -8.79 3.88 1.55
C LEU A 94 -9.97 4.29 0.67
N HIS A 95 -10.76 3.30 0.27
CA HIS A 95 -12.07 3.54 -0.32
C HIS A 95 -13.18 3.40 0.74
N ALA A 96 -14.30 4.10 0.56
CA ALA A 96 -15.38 4.11 1.56
C ALA A 96 -15.97 2.72 1.86
N ILE A 97 -15.92 1.80 0.88
CA ILE A 97 -16.41 0.42 1.00
C ILE A 97 -15.56 -0.45 1.95
N TYR A 98 -14.42 0.06 2.44
CA TYR A 98 -13.53 -0.62 3.40
C TYR A 98 -13.83 -0.23 4.85
N LEU A 99 -15.01 0.33 5.13
CA LEU A 99 -15.40 0.62 6.50
C LEU A 99 -15.33 -0.64 7.40
N ASP A 100 -14.96 -0.45 8.65
CA ASP A 100 -14.80 -1.51 9.65
C ASP A 100 -15.90 -1.37 10.71
N THR A 101 -16.97 -2.14 10.55
CA THR A 101 -18.13 -2.09 11.44
C THR A 101 -18.91 -3.41 11.42
N ASP A 102 -19.46 -3.79 12.58
CA ASP A 102 -20.30 -4.99 12.73
C ASP A 102 -21.73 -4.81 12.20
N LYS A 103 -22.14 -3.58 11.89
CA LYS A 103 -23.51 -3.26 11.47
C LYS A 103 -23.51 -2.75 10.02
N PRO A 104 -24.48 -3.16 9.20
CA PRO A 104 -24.70 -2.53 7.90
C PRO A 104 -24.87 -1.01 8.02
N VAL A 105 -24.15 -0.26 7.19
CA VAL A 105 -24.23 1.21 7.11
C VAL A 105 -24.44 1.60 5.65
N GLU A 106 -25.50 2.35 5.38
CA GLU A 106 -25.75 2.92 4.06
C GLU A 106 -24.63 3.90 3.68
N ARG A 107 -24.23 3.91 2.39
CA ARG A 107 -23.09 4.74 1.92
C ARG A 107 -23.24 6.24 2.25
N ASN A 108 -24.47 6.76 2.27
CA ASN A 108 -24.77 8.16 2.62
C ASN A 108 -24.82 8.43 4.14
N ARG A 109 -24.58 7.42 4.98
CA ARG A 109 -24.54 7.49 6.46
C ARG A 109 -23.18 7.10 7.03
N ILE A 110 -22.16 6.98 6.20
CA ILE A 110 -20.80 6.69 6.64
C ILE A 110 -20.25 7.88 7.47
N GLU A 111 -19.60 7.57 8.58
CA GLU A 111 -19.06 8.50 9.56
C GLU A 111 -17.62 8.12 9.95
N PRO A 112 -16.83 9.04 10.53
CA PRO A 112 -15.45 8.76 10.96
C PRO A 112 -15.30 7.57 11.91
N LYS A 113 -16.35 7.24 12.69
CA LYS A 113 -16.34 6.09 13.61
C LYS A 113 -16.12 4.75 12.90
N HIS A 114 -16.54 4.63 11.63
CA HIS A 114 -16.39 3.40 10.85
C HIS A 114 -14.98 3.22 10.26
N PHE A 115 -14.07 4.17 10.49
CA PHE A 115 -12.67 4.08 10.06
C PHE A 115 -11.68 4.23 11.20
N GLN A 116 -12.11 4.20 12.46
CA GLN A 116 -11.21 4.42 13.61
C GLN A 116 -10.14 3.33 13.77
N SER A 117 -10.39 2.13 13.24
CA SER A 117 -9.45 1.01 13.26
C SER A 117 -8.44 1.03 12.10
N TRP A 118 -8.57 1.97 11.16
CA TRP A 118 -7.62 2.18 10.06
C TRP A 118 -6.58 3.23 10.42
#